data_AF-A0A950UFD4-F1
#
_entry.id   AF-A0A950UFD4-F1
#
_cell.length_a   1.000
_cell.length_b   1.000
_cell.length_c   1.000
_cell.angle_alpha   90.00
_cell.angle_beta   90.00
_cell.angle_gamma   90.00
#
_symmetry.space_group_name_H-M   'P 1'
#
loop_
_entity.id
_entity.type
_entity.pdbx_description
1 polymer ?
#
loop_
_entity_poly.entity_id
_entity_poly.type
_entity_poly.pdbx_seq_one_letter_code
_entity_poly.pdbx_strand_id
1 'polypeptide(L)'
;MPREYNVVDADGHVLEPLDLWDHYMEPRFRNRAPRLIKDTDGKERLVIEEQVLGSAQAGLGGAGGVGARQGVVAANTMEYREGRKGGFDPHARIPDMDADGIDAAFLYPTLGLFSGAIHDPELAP
;
A
#
# COMPACT_ATOMS: atom_id res chain seq x y z
N MET A 1 -1.04 -34.97 4.85
CA MET A 1 -1.69 -34.31 5.99
C MET A 1 -2.01 -32.89 5.57
N PRO A 2 -3.25 -32.40 5.75
CA PRO A 2 -3.53 -30.96 5.57
C PRO A 2 -2.76 -30.15 6.62
N ARG A 3 -2.41 -28.91 6.29
CA ARG A 3 -1.71 -27.98 7.19
C ARG A 3 -2.73 -27.39 8.19
N GLU A 4 -2.39 -27.38 9.47
CA GLU A 4 -3.19 -26.69 10.50
C GLU A 4 -2.87 -25.18 10.50
N TYR A 5 -3.91 -24.35 10.64
CA TYR A 5 -3.81 -22.89 10.74
C TYR A 5 -4.59 -22.46 12.00
N ASN A 6 -3.95 -21.73 12.91
CA ASN A 6 -4.55 -21.22 14.15
C ASN A 6 -5.01 -19.77 14.02
N VAL A 7 -4.20 -18.93 13.37
CA VAL A 7 -4.50 -17.50 13.15
C VAL A 7 -4.43 -17.20 11.67
N VAL A 8 -5.55 -16.70 11.14
CA VAL A 8 -5.65 -16.23 9.76
C VAL A 8 -5.99 -14.75 9.79
N ASP A 9 -5.09 -13.93 9.26
CA ASP A 9 -5.33 -12.51 9.02
C ASP A 9 -6.24 -12.35 7.79
N ALA A 10 -7.45 -11.84 8.03
CA ALA A 10 -8.46 -11.66 7.00
C ALA A 10 -8.35 -10.32 6.26
N ASP A 11 -7.46 -9.42 6.68
CA ASP A 11 -7.35 -8.05 6.18
C ASP A 11 -5.90 -7.54 6.18
N GLY A 12 -5.01 -8.28 5.52
CA GLY A 12 -3.65 -7.84 5.27
C GLY A 12 -3.55 -7.00 4.00
N HIS A 13 -2.58 -6.09 3.94
CA HIS A 13 -2.34 -5.27 2.74
C HIS A 13 -0.90 -5.38 2.22
N VAL A 14 -0.72 -5.34 0.89
CA VAL A 14 0.59 -5.10 0.28
C VAL A 14 0.81 -3.62 0.06
N LEU A 15 2.05 -3.17 0.23
CA LEU A 15 2.48 -1.87 -0.24
C LEU A 15 3.05 -2.07 -1.65
N GLU A 16 2.36 -1.54 -2.66
CA GLU A 16 2.77 -1.65 -4.05
C GLU A 16 4.11 -0.94 -4.28
N PRO A 17 5.06 -1.58 -5.00
CA PRO A 17 6.25 -0.91 -5.49
C PRO A 17 5.88 0.32 -6.32
N LEU A 18 6.60 1.43 -6.14
CA LEU A 18 6.28 2.69 -6.83
C LEU A 18 6.52 2.61 -8.34
N ASP A 19 7.32 1.66 -8.80
CA ASP A 19 7.59 1.38 -10.22
C ASP A 19 6.64 0.32 -10.82
N LEU A 20 5.65 -0.16 -10.06
CA LEU A 20 4.69 -1.19 -10.51
C LEU A 20 4.04 -0.79 -11.84
N TRP A 21 3.53 0.43 -11.94
CA TRP A 21 2.83 0.87 -13.15
C TRP A 21 3.78 1.20 -14.31
N ASP A 22 5.02 1.58 -14.03
CA ASP A 22 6.03 1.81 -15.08
C ASP A 22 6.32 0.52 -15.85
N HIS A 23 6.37 -0.61 -15.14
CA HIS A 23 6.66 -1.92 -15.74
C HIS A 23 5.43 -2.57 -16.37
N TYR A 24 4.28 -2.53 -15.69
CA TYR A 24 3.14 -3.39 -16.04
C TYR A 24 1.95 -2.66 -16.68
N MET A 25 1.87 -1.33 -16.62
CA MET A 25 0.79 -0.59 -17.27
C MET A 25 1.04 -0.46 -18.78
N GLU A 26 -0.05 -0.52 -19.57
CA GLU A 26 0.02 -0.31 -21.01
C GLU A 26 0.67 1.05 -21.33
N PRO A 27 1.61 1.13 -22.29
CA PRO A 27 2.38 2.36 -22.54
C PRO A 27 1.54 3.63 -22.73
N ARG A 28 0.34 3.51 -23.32
CA ARG A 28 -0.57 4.65 -23.56
C ARG A 28 -1.17 5.25 -22.27
N PHE A 29 -1.14 4.52 -21.15
CA PHE A 29 -1.71 4.95 -19.88
C PHE A 29 -0.67 5.31 -18.81
N ARG A 30 0.62 5.00 -19.02
CA ARG A 30 1.67 5.22 -18.01
C ARG A 30 1.77 6.67 -17.51
N ASN A 31 1.53 7.64 -18.39
CA ASN A 31 1.50 9.05 -18.02
C ASN A 31 0.34 9.42 -17.08
N ARG A 32 -0.65 8.54 -16.94
CA ARG A 32 -1.83 8.67 -16.08
C ARG A 32 -1.84 7.64 -14.94
N ALA A 33 -0.74 6.91 -14.77
CA ALA A 33 -0.59 5.94 -13.69
C ALA A 33 -0.74 6.60 -12.31
N PRO A 34 -1.17 5.84 -11.28
CA PRO A 34 -1.17 6.32 -9.91
C PRO A 34 0.21 6.85 -9.49
N ARG A 35 0.25 8.08 -8.98
CA ARG A 35 1.49 8.75 -8.58
C ARG A 35 1.39 9.31 -7.17
N LEU A 36 2.43 9.12 -6.37
CA LEU A 36 2.54 9.81 -5.08
C LEU A 36 3.11 11.21 -5.27
N ILE A 37 2.47 12.21 -4.68
CA ILE A 37 2.95 13.59 -4.62
C ILE A 37 3.07 14.04 -3.17
N LYS A 38 3.95 15.01 -2.91
CA LYS A 38 3.87 15.80 -1.67
C LYS A 38 2.98 17.01 -1.92
N ASP A 39 1.93 17.15 -1.13
CA ASP A 39 1.02 18.29 -1.19
C ASP A 39 1.59 19.50 -0.41
N THR A 40 0.87 20.63 -0.45
CA THR A 40 1.21 21.90 0.19
C THR A 40 1.40 21.82 1.71
N ASP A 41 0.83 20.81 2.38
CA ASP A 41 1.02 20.54 3.80
C ASP A 41 2.19 19.57 4.10
N GLY A 42 2.94 19.19 3.07
CA GLY A 42 4.12 18.31 3.16
C GLY A 42 3.81 16.82 3.20
N LYS A 43 2.54 16.42 3.13
CA LYS A 43 2.12 15.01 3.21
C LYS A 43 2.06 14.35 1.84
N GLU A 44 2.32 13.04 1.82
CA GLU A 44 2.18 12.25 0.61
C GLU A 44 0.72 11.88 0.32
N ARG A 45 0.27 12.18 -0.89
CA ARG A 45 -1.07 11.88 -1.42
C ARG A 45 -0.95 11.12 -2.72
N LEU A 46 -1.96 10.30 -3.02
CA LEU A 46 -2.07 9.59 -4.28
C LEU A 46 -2.78 10.47 -5.29
N VAL A 47 -2.30 10.52 -6.52
CA VAL A 47 -3.00 11.13 -7.64
C VAL A 47 -3.29 10.07 -8.67
N ILE A 48 -4.55 9.98 -9.08
CA ILE A 48 -5.02 9.14 -10.18
C ILE A 48 -5.96 10.00 -11.03
N GLU A 49 -5.81 9.99 -12.35
CA GLU A 49 -6.67 10.78 -13.26
C GLU A 49 -6.74 12.28 -12.88
N GLU A 50 -5.60 12.86 -12.46
CA GLU A 50 -5.49 14.23 -11.94
C GLU A 50 -6.31 14.54 -10.66
N GLN A 51 -6.94 13.52 -10.06
CA GLN A 51 -7.63 13.63 -8.79
C GLN A 51 -6.67 13.36 -7.64
N VAL A 52 -6.66 14.23 -6.65
CA VAL A 52 -5.94 14.00 -5.40
C VAL A 52 -6.80 13.13 -4.49
N LEU A 53 -6.32 11.93 -4.20
CA LEU A 53 -6.97 10.89 -3.41
C LEU A 53 -6.25 10.66 -2.08
N GLY A 54 -7.00 10.19 -1.08
CA GLY A 54 -6.53 9.92 0.27
C GLY A 54 -7.09 10.87 1.32
N SER A 55 -6.62 10.74 2.57
CA SER A 55 -7.12 11.52 3.70
C SER A 55 -6.68 12.98 3.60
N ALA A 56 -7.57 13.93 3.91
CA ALA A 56 -7.20 15.34 4.04
C ALA A 56 -6.27 15.57 5.25
N GLN A 57 -6.35 14.70 6.26
CA GLN A 57 -5.69 14.86 7.55
C GLN A 57 -4.40 14.04 7.67
N ALA A 58 -4.34 12.84 7.08
CA ALA A 58 -3.21 11.91 7.18
C ALA A 58 -2.54 11.66 5.83
N GLY A 59 -1.21 11.52 5.83
CA GLY A 59 -0.45 11.11 4.64
C GLY A 59 -0.49 9.60 4.42
N LEU A 60 -0.22 9.16 3.19
CA LEU A 60 -0.21 7.73 2.84
C LEU A 60 0.93 6.94 3.51
N GLY A 61 1.97 7.60 4.02
CA GLY A 61 3.05 6.94 4.74
C GLY A 61 2.60 6.21 6.00
N GLY A 62 1.46 6.58 6.60
CA GLY A 62 0.85 5.84 7.69
C GLY A 62 0.50 4.38 7.34
N ALA A 63 0.21 4.07 6.07
CA ALA A 63 -0.01 2.70 5.59
C ALA A 63 1.26 1.84 5.75
N GLY A 64 2.44 2.45 5.73
CA GLY A 64 3.73 1.81 5.98
C GLY A 64 3.98 1.41 7.43
N GLY A 65 3.12 1.83 8.36
CA GLY A 65 3.22 1.56 9.79
C GLY A 65 2.60 0.24 10.27
N VAL A 66 1.97 -0.53 9.36
CA VAL A 66 1.42 -1.85 9.68
C VAL A 66 2.52 -2.75 10.26
N GLY A 67 2.29 -3.32 11.44
CA GLY A 67 3.26 -4.14 12.18
C GLY A 67 4.11 -3.38 13.21
N ALA A 68 3.88 -2.08 13.46
CA ALA A 68 4.55 -1.32 14.52
C ALA A 68 3.97 -1.62 15.92
N ARG A 69 4.13 -2.87 16.37
CA ARG A 69 3.54 -3.40 17.61
C ARG A 69 4.09 -2.75 18.89
N GLN A 70 5.33 -2.26 18.87
CA GLN A 70 6.01 -1.69 20.06
C GLN A 70 6.37 -0.19 19.93
N GLY A 71 5.90 0.51 18.89
CA GLY A 71 6.38 1.86 18.58
C GLY A 71 5.27 2.87 18.28
N VAL A 72 5.62 4.15 18.44
CA VAL A 72 4.80 5.26 17.89
C VAL A 72 4.97 5.24 16.38
N VAL A 73 3.91 4.93 15.63
CA VAL A 73 3.91 5.16 14.18
C VAL A 73 3.88 6.67 13.98
N ALA A 74 4.95 7.22 13.41
CA ALA A 74 5.00 8.61 12.98
C ALA A 74 4.17 8.80 11.69
N ALA A 75 2.91 8.35 11.70
CA ALA A 75 2.04 8.19 10.53
C ALA A 75 1.85 9.49 9.73
N ASN A 76 2.04 10.64 10.38
CA ASN A 76 1.88 11.96 9.78
C ASN A 76 3.17 12.55 9.19
N THR A 77 4.34 11.95 9.45
CA THR A 77 5.64 12.46 8.98
C THR A 77 6.42 11.45 8.15
N MET A 78 6.00 10.19 8.17
CA MET A 78 6.60 9.10 7.42
C MET A 78 6.18 9.16 5.95
N GLU A 79 7.09 8.81 5.06
CA GLU A 79 6.83 8.62 3.64
C GLU A 79 6.45 7.15 3.36
N TYR A 80 5.68 6.92 2.31
CA TYR A 80 5.23 5.61 1.88
C TYR A 80 6.40 4.64 1.67
N ARG A 81 7.48 5.11 1.02
CA ARG A 81 8.70 4.33 0.78
C ARG A 81 9.46 3.93 2.04
N GLU A 82 9.20 4.61 3.17
CA GLU A 82 9.82 4.27 4.45
C GLU A 82 9.09 3.13 5.16
N GLY A 83 7.96 2.66 4.59
CA GLY A 83 7.16 1.57 5.13
C GLY A 83 7.98 0.33 5.48
N ARG A 84 7.51 -0.44 6.46
CA ARG A 84 8.18 -1.67 6.88
C ARG A 84 8.39 -2.59 5.68
N LYS A 85 9.58 -3.19 5.57
CA LYS A 85 9.96 -4.03 4.43
C LYS A 85 8.97 -5.17 4.14
N GLY A 86 8.38 -5.79 5.17
CA GLY A 86 7.36 -6.83 5.02
C GLY A 86 6.06 -6.38 4.32
N GLY A 87 5.82 -5.08 4.24
CA GLY A 87 4.74 -4.53 3.41
C GLY A 87 5.01 -4.67 1.90
N PHE A 88 6.27 -4.58 1.48
CA PHE A 88 6.69 -4.58 0.07
C PHE A 88 7.24 -5.93 -0.41
N ASP A 89 7.89 -6.69 0.46
CA ASP A 89 8.62 -7.91 0.14
C ASP A 89 7.98 -9.12 0.85
N PRO A 90 7.46 -10.11 0.11
CA PRO A 90 6.80 -11.28 0.72
C PRO A 90 7.74 -12.11 1.59
N HIS A 91 9.03 -12.18 1.27
CA HIS A 91 10.00 -12.90 2.09
C HIS A 91 10.31 -12.16 3.38
N ALA A 92 10.33 -10.82 3.34
CA ALA A 92 10.47 -10.01 4.53
C ALA A 92 9.20 -10.00 5.39
N ARG A 93 8.04 -10.32 4.81
CA ARG A 93 6.76 -10.43 5.53
C ARG A 93 6.68 -11.65 6.43
N ILE A 94 7.26 -12.78 6.02
CA ILE A 94 7.22 -14.03 6.78
C ILE A 94 7.72 -13.86 8.24
N PRO A 95 8.92 -13.30 8.51
CA PRO A 95 9.36 -13.11 9.89
C PRO A 95 8.49 -12.11 10.68
N ASP A 96 7.84 -11.16 10.00
CA ASP A 96 6.87 -10.25 10.64
C ASP A 96 5.61 -11.02 11.06
N MET A 97 5.09 -11.89 10.18
CA MET A 97 3.96 -12.78 10.48
C MET A 97 4.29 -13.78 11.59
N ASP A 98 5.50 -14.37 11.58
CA ASP A 98 5.96 -15.28 12.63
C ASP A 98 6.03 -14.57 13.99
N ALA A 99 6.50 -13.31 14.03
CA ALA A 99 6.56 -12.51 15.25
C ALA A 99 5.16 -12.12 15.78
N ASP A 100 4.19 -11.96 14.88
CA ASP A 100 2.80 -11.65 15.22
C ASP A 100 1.94 -12.90 15.45
N GLY A 101 2.48 -14.09 15.20
CA GLY A 101 1.77 -15.36 15.35
C GLY A 101 0.68 -15.57 14.31
N ILE A 102 0.85 -15.02 13.10
CA ILE A 102 -0.10 -15.13 11.97
C ILE A 102 0.35 -16.29 11.08
N ASP A 103 -0.50 -17.30 10.92
CA ASP A 103 -0.18 -18.50 10.13
C ASP A 103 -0.49 -18.33 8.62
N ALA A 104 -1.47 -17.49 8.30
CA ALA A 104 -1.85 -17.12 6.94
C ALA A 104 -2.44 -15.70 6.90
N ALA A 105 -2.33 -15.03 5.75
CA ALA A 105 -2.92 -13.72 5.54
C ALA A 105 -3.54 -13.62 4.15
N PHE A 106 -4.73 -13.01 4.07
CA PHE A 106 -5.26 -12.47 2.81
C PHE A 106 -4.64 -11.10 2.57
N LEU A 107 -4.18 -10.87 1.34
CA LEU A 107 -3.49 -9.64 0.98
C LEU A 107 -4.30 -8.84 -0.04
N TYR A 108 -4.66 -7.62 0.32
CA TYR A 108 -5.36 -6.66 -0.51
C TYR A 108 -4.43 -5.53 -0.98
N PRO A 109 -4.79 -4.81 -2.07
CA PRO A 109 -4.06 -3.62 -2.51
C PRO A 109 -4.10 -2.49 -1.48
N THR A 110 -3.09 -1.62 -1.48
CA THR A 110 -3.09 -0.35 -0.71
C THR A 110 -3.39 0.82 -1.64
N LEU A 111 -2.51 1.06 -2.61
CA LEU A 111 -2.69 2.10 -3.63
C LEU A 111 -3.74 1.67 -4.66
N GLY A 112 -3.78 0.39 -5.02
CA GLY A 112 -4.75 -0.15 -5.96
C GLY A 112 -6.20 -0.09 -5.45
N LEU A 113 -6.41 0.06 -4.14
CA LEU A 113 -7.74 0.22 -3.54
C LEU A 113 -8.46 1.48 -4.07
N PHE A 114 -7.70 2.49 -4.49
CA PHE A 114 -8.22 3.74 -5.05
C PHE A 114 -8.63 3.63 -6.53
N SER A 115 -8.45 2.47 -7.17
CA SER A 115 -8.88 2.25 -8.56
C SER A 115 -10.38 2.48 -8.77
N GLY A 116 -11.21 2.27 -7.75
CA GLY A 116 -12.65 2.56 -7.81
C GLY A 116 -13.00 4.05 -7.96
N ALA A 117 -12.03 4.95 -7.80
CA ALA A 117 -12.22 6.39 -8.05
C ALA A 117 -11.99 6.80 -9.51
N ILE A 118 -11.45 5.90 -10.36
CA ILE A 118 -11.20 6.18 -11.78
C ILE A 118 -12.53 6.36 -12.51
N HIS A 119 -12.65 7.40 -13.33
CA HIS A 119 -13.85 7.66 -14.13
C HIS A 119 -13.70 7.23 -15.58
N ASP A 120 -12.49 7.32 -16.13
CA ASP A 120 -12.22 6.85 -17.48
C ASP A 120 -12.23 5.31 -17.53
N PRO A 121 -13.21 4.69 -18.22
CA PRO A 121 -13.32 3.24 -18.29
C PRO A 121 -12.16 2.59 -19.04
N GLU A 122 -11.41 3.33 -19.88
CA GLU A 122 -10.22 2.78 -20.53
C GLU A 122 -9.00 2.74 -19.59
N LEU A 123 -8.98 3.57 -18.55
CA LEU A 123 -7.91 3.60 -17.55
C LEU A 123 -8.20 2.69 -16.35
N ALA A 124 -9.48 2.41 -16.08
CA ALA A 124 -9.87 1.52 -15.00
C ALA A 124 -9.29 0.10 -15.24
N PRO A 125 -8.58 -0.49 -14.26
CA PRO A 125 -7.96 -1.80 -14.39
C PRO A 125 -8.94 -2.97 -14.41
#